data_AF-A0A352KFF4-F1
#
_entry.id   AF-A0A352KFF4-F1
#
_cell.length_a   1.000
_cell.length_b   1.000
_cell.length_c   1.000
_cell.angle_alpha   90.00
_cell.angle_beta   90.00
_cell.angle_gamma   90.00
#
_symmetry.space_group_name_H-M   'P 1'
#
loop_
_entity.id
_entity.type
_entity.pdbx_description
1 polymer ?
#
loop_
_entity_poly.entity_id
_entity_poly.type
_entity_poly.pdbx_seq_one_letter_code
_entity_poly.pdbx_strand_id
1 'polypeptide(L)'
;MHSNIAEQADSTAWKGEILRDTLTYRFIDISITLIDLMMENSSISNLYFSWLEEQERPDNQDTDREIRPVILTEMKNETGSAVMILGLPVSGQFLVIFQNKYFNANIIIAQNIETGELQASSVSEFNGDLTYALSWGHDFINRVDTEMITADI
;
A
#
# COMPACT_ATOMS: atom_id res chain seq x y z
N MET A 1 7.07 -56.74 -20.32
CA MET A 1 5.66 -56.43 -20.03
C MET A 1 5.54 -56.00 -18.57
N HIS A 2 5.37 -54.70 -18.34
CA HIS A 2 4.41 -54.05 -17.46
C HIS A 2 4.96 -52.65 -17.12
N SER A 3 4.42 -51.67 -17.82
CA SER A 3 4.51 -50.26 -17.47
C SER A 3 3.98 -50.04 -16.06
N ASN A 4 4.61 -49.16 -15.29
CA ASN A 4 3.91 -48.40 -14.25
C ASN A 4 4.40 -46.96 -14.30
N ILE A 5 3.61 -46.20 -15.05
CA ILE A 5 3.25 -44.79 -14.92
C ILE A 5 3.85 -44.18 -13.64
N ALA A 6 4.90 -43.38 -13.81
CA ALA A 6 5.18 -42.32 -12.86
C ALA A 6 4.06 -41.30 -13.04
N GLU A 7 3.10 -41.33 -12.11
CA GLU A 7 2.06 -40.32 -11.96
C GLU A 7 2.71 -38.93 -11.99
N GLN A 8 2.11 -38.06 -12.79
CA GLN A 8 2.40 -36.63 -12.84
C GLN A 8 2.43 -36.09 -11.42
N ALA A 9 3.62 -35.77 -10.92
CA ALA A 9 3.76 -34.90 -9.78
C ALA A 9 3.26 -33.51 -10.18
N ASP A 10 2.10 -33.18 -9.64
CA ASP A 10 1.38 -31.91 -9.71
C ASP A 10 2.27 -30.67 -9.86
N SER A 11 2.06 -29.96 -10.96
CA SER A 11 2.61 -28.63 -11.25
C SER A 11 1.91 -27.51 -10.45
N THR A 12 1.56 -27.74 -9.19
CA THR A 12 0.74 -26.80 -8.39
C THR A 12 1.55 -25.73 -7.65
N ALA A 13 2.89 -25.86 -7.61
CA ALA A 13 3.76 -24.91 -6.92
C ALA A 13 3.82 -23.49 -7.56
N TRP A 14 3.50 -23.34 -8.85
CA TRP A 14 3.75 -22.09 -9.59
C TRP A 14 2.58 -21.10 -9.59
N LYS A 15 1.34 -21.58 -9.43
CA LYS A 15 0.15 -20.70 -9.53
C LYS A 15 -0.01 -19.78 -8.32
N GLY A 16 0.45 -20.19 -7.14
CA GLY A 16 0.39 -19.38 -5.92
C GLY A 16 1.44 -18.27 -5.89
N GLU A 17 2.65 -18.55 -6.37
CA GLU A 17 3.75 -17.57 -6.39
C GLU A 17 3.48 -16.45 -7.38
N ILE A 18 3.06 -16.77 -8.62
CA ILE A 18 2.79 -15.75 -9.64
C ILE A 18 1.67 -14.79 -9.20
N LEU A 19 0.57 -15.29 -8.64
CA LEU A 19 -0.52 -14.41 -8.18
C LEU A 19 -0.09 -13.54 -7.00
N ARG A 20 0.70 -14.09 -6.09
CA ARG A 20 1.25 -13.35 -4.95
C ARG A 20 2.23 -12.27 -5.40
N ASP A 21 3.12 -12.58 -6.34
CA ASP A 21 4.07 -11.63 -6.92
C ASP A 21 3.32 -10.53 -7.68
N THR A 22 2.34 -10.92 -8.49
CA THR A 22 1.47 -9.98 -9.21
C THR A 22 0.76 -9.05 -8.24
N LEU A 23 0.22 -9.58 -7.13
CA LEU A 23 -0.42 -8.78 -6.10
C LEU A 23 0.58 -7.81 -5.46
N THR A 24 1.76 -8.32 -5.10
CA THR A 24 2.83 -7.54 -4.47
C THR A 24 3.19 -6.34 -5.34
N TYR A 25 3.55 -6.57 -6.60
CA TYR A 25 3.92 -5.49 -7.51
C TYR A 25 2.74 -4.55 -7.77
N ARG A 26 1.53 -5.07 -7.96
CA ARG A 26 0.35 -4.23 -8.25
C ARG A 26 0.00 -3.32 -7.07
N PHE A 27 -0.01 -3.82 -5.85
CA PHE A 27 -0.39 -3.02 -4.69
C PHE A 27 0.71 -2.03 -4.28
N ILE A 28 1.97 -2.35 -4.53
CA ILE A 28 3.08 -1.40 -4.39
C ILE A 28 2.91 -0.25 -5.40
N ASP A 29 2.65 -0.56 -6.66
CA ASP A 29 2.44 0.41 -7.73
C ASP A 29 1.28 1.37 -7.40
N ILE A 30 0.12 0.81 -7.01
CA ILE A 30 -1.04 1.60 -6.54
C ILE A 30 -0.66 2.48 -5.35
N SER A 31 0.08 1.94 -4.38
CA SER A 31 0.47 2.68 -3.18
C SER A 31 1.36 3.87 -3.52
N ILE A 32 2.31 3.70 -4.43
CA ILE A 32 3.19 4.78 -4.91
C ILE A 32 2.36 5.87 -5.58
N THR A 33 1.50 5.49 -6.54
CA THR A 33 0.62 6.46 -7.22
C THR A 33 -0.24 7.25 -6.25
N LEU A 34 -0.85 6.58 -5.26
CA LEU A 34 -1.67 7.25 -4.26
C LEU A 34 -0.86 8.18 -3.34
N ILE A 35 0.35 7.80 -2.97
CA ILE A 35 1.24 8.65 -2.15
C ILE A 35 1.65 9.89 -2.96
N ASP A 36 2.04 9.72 -4.22
CA ASP A 36 2.44 10.83 -5.09
C ASP A 36 1.29 11.84 -5.22
N LEU A 37 0.08 11.35 -5.57
CA LEU A 37 -1.13 12.17 -5.68
C LEU A 37 -1.51 12.85 -4.36
N MET A 38 -1.37 12.15 -3.24
CA MET A 38 -1.61 12.73 -1.92
C MET A 38 -0.61 13.85 -1.60
N MET A 39 0.67 13.67 -1.94
CA MET A 39 1.73 14.63 -1.67
C MET A 39 1.66 15.89 -2.55
N GLU A 40 1.01 15.80 -3.71
CA GLU A 40 0.65 16.98 -4.53
C GLU A 40 -0.33 17.93 -3.81
N ASN A 41 -1.11 17.42 -2.85
CA ASN A 41 -1.98 18.24 -2.02
C ASN A 41 -1.18 18.97 -0.93
N SER A 42 -0.95 20.27 -1.15
CA SER A 42 -0.20 21.14 -0.21
C SER A 42 -0.69 21.11 1.24
N SER A 43 -1.99 20.89 1.49
CA SER A 43 -2.51 20.81 2.87
C SER A 43 -2.06 19.53 3.56
N ILE A 44 -2.05 18.41 2.83
CA ILE A 44 -1.63 17.11 3.36
C ILE A 44 -0.11 17.06 3.52
N SER A 45 0.64 17.53 2.53
CA SER A 45 2.11 17.55 2.63
C SER A 45 2.58 18.45 3.76
N ASN A 46 1.98 19.64 3.95
CA ASN A 46 2.28 20.50 5.09
C ASN A 46 1.97 19.84 6.44
N LEU A 47 0.84 19.13 6.54
CA LEU A 47 0.49 18.35 7.74
C LEU A 47 1.57 17.30 8.04
N TYR A 48 1.98 16.55 7.02
CA TYR A 48 2.99 15.50 7.16
C TYR A 48 4.35 16.04 7.59
N PHE A 49 4.85 17.09 6.95
CA PHE A 49 6.13 17.70 7.31
C PHE A 49 6.11 18.32 8.71
N SER A 50 5.03 19.02 9.08
CA SER A 50 4.89 19.59 10.42
C SER A 50 4.90 18.50 11.49
N TRP A 51 4.21 17.39 11.22
CA TRP A 51 4.20 16.24 12.12
C TRP A 51 5.56 15.54 12.22
N LEU A 52 6.28 15.36 11.10
CA LEU A 52 7.64 14.80 11.09
C LEU A 52 8.60 15.66 11.89
N GLU A 53 8.57 16.99 11.72
CA GLU A 53 9.39 17.92 12.48
C GLU A 53 9.16 17.78 13.99
N GLU A 54 7.92 17.49 14.41
CA GLU A 54 7.62 17.20 15.81
C GLU A 54 8.23 15.85 16.25
N GLN A 55 8.15 14.80 15.44
CA GLN A 55 8.72 13.50 15.79
C GLN A 55 10.25 13.53 15.88
N GLU A 56 10.92 14.33 15.05
CA GLU A 56 12.38 14.43 14.98
C GLU A 56 12.99 15.35 16.05
N ARG A 57 12.18 16.02 16.89
CA ARG A 57 12.72 16.92 17.94
C ARG A 57 13.61 16.14 18.93
N PRO A 58 14.76 16.71 19.33
CA PRO A 58 15.66 16.07 20.31
C PRO A 58 14.97 15.75 21.64
N ASP A 59 14.05 16.62 22.07
CA ASP A 59 13.28 16.45 23.32
C ASP A 59 12.25 15.32 23.24
N ASN A 60 12.01 14.76 22.05
CA ASN A 60 11.10 13.66 21.79
C ASN A 60 11.82 12.30 21.64
N GLN A 61 13.13 12.23 21.89
CA GLN A 61 13.95 11.01 21.81
C GLN A 61 13.92 10.13 23.09
N ASP A 62 12.88 10.27 23.92
CA ASP A 62 12.65 9.33 25.02
C ASP A 62 12.41 7.92 24.45
N THR A 63 13.21 6.96 24.91
CA THR A 63 13.27 5.58 24.39
C THR A 63 11.99 4.76 24.62
N ASP A 64 11.04 5.29 25.40
CA ASP A 64 9.76 4.66 25.74
C ASP A 64 8.55 5.29 25.03
N ARG A 65 8.74 6.21 24.08
CA ARG A 65 7.60 6.77 23.34
C ARG A 65 7.06 5.78 22.30
N GLU A 66 5.76 5.55 22.41
CA GLU A 66 4.96 4.78 21.45
C GLU A 66 5.03 5.42 20.06
N ILE A 67 5.55 4.69 19.08
CA ILE A 67 5.53 5.09 17.67
C ILE A 67 4.06 5.21 17.24
N ARG A 68 3.62 6.43 16.93
CA ARG A 68 2.25 6.71 16.52
C ARG A 68 2.22 7.22 15.08
N PRO A 69 1.78 6.40 14.11
CA PRO A 69 1.57 6.87 12.74
C PRO A 69 0.56 8.03 12.69
N VAL A 70 0.72 8.92 11.70
CA VAL A 70 -0.25 9.97 11.40
C VAL A 70 -1.15 9.55 10.25
N ILE A 71 -2.46 9.77 10.36
CA ILE A 71 -3.39 9.55 9.24
C ILE A 71 -3.29 10.75 8.29
N LEU A 72 -2.89 10.50 7.05
CA LEU A 72 -2.75 11.54 6.03
C LEU A 72 -3.98 11.65 5.14
N THR A 73 -4.51 10.50 4.71
CA THR A 73 -5.76 10.44 3.95
C THR A 73 -6.51 9.14 4.19
N GLU A 74 -7.82 9.20 4.02
CA GLU A 74 -8.72 8.05 4.06
C GLU A 74 -9.76 8.18 2.95
N MET A 75 -9.77 7.23 2.03
CA MET A 75 -10.76 7.10 0.97
C MET A 75 -11.71 5.96 1.31
N LYS A 76 -13.02 6.21 1.28
CA LYS A 76 -14.07 5.22 1.55
C LYS A 76 -15.11 5.24 0.45
N ASN A 77 -15.60 4.07 0.05
CA ASN A 77 -16.74 3.96 -0.84
C ASN A 77 -17.99 3.41 -0.12
N GLU A 78 -19.15 3.54 -0.77
CA GLU A 78 -20.44 3.11 -0.22
C GLU A 78 -20.51 1.60 0.06
N THR A 79 -19.65 0.80 -0.60
CA THR A 79 -19.59 -0.65 -0.40
C THR A 79 -18.80 -1.06 0.84
N GLY A 80 -18.23 -0.09 1.56
CA GLY A 80 -17.41 -0.30 2.75
C GLY A 80 -15.96 -0.67 2.45
N SER A 81 -15.50 -0.48 1.21
CA SER A 81 -14.06 -0.53 0.91
C SER A 81 -13.40 0.76 1.37
N ALA A 82 -12.20 0.66 1.92
CA ALA A 82 -11.41 1.78 2.36
C ALA A 82 -9.94 1.65 1.92
N VAL A 83 -9.32 2.78 1.60
CA VAL A 83 -7.87 2.90 1.46
C VAL A 83 -7.40 4.01 2.38
N MET A 84 -6.43 3.72 3.22
CA MET A 84 -5.88 4.67 4.19
C MET A 84 -4.37 4.80 3.98
N ILE A 85 -3.86 6.03 4.00
CA ILE A 85 -2.42 6.29 3.92
C ILE A 85 -1.99 6.92 5.22
N LEU A 86 -0.98 6.31 5.84
CA LEU A 86 -0.40 6.74 7.10
C LEU A 86 1.05 7.17 6.88
N GLY A 87 1.46 8.27 7.51
CA GLY A 87 2.87 8.63 7.67
C GLY A 87 3.47 7.88 8.85
N LEU A 88 4.66 7.31 8.66
CA LEU A 88 5.46 6.66 9.72
C LEU A 88 6.50 7.65 10.26
N PRO A 89 7.02 7.47 11.49
CA PRO A 89 7.90 8.45 12.15
C PRO A 89 9.35 8.38 11.63
N VAL A 90 9.49 8.11 10.34
CA VAL A 90 10.74 8.13 9.59
C VAL A 90 10.42 8.83 8.29
N SER A 91 11.16 9.89 7.98
CA SER A 91 10.94 10.67 6.76
C SER A 91 10.89 9.77 5.52
N GLY A 92 9.88 10.03 4.68
CA GLY A 92 9.64 9.27 3.45
C GLY A 92 9.07 7.86 3.64
N GLN A 93 8.67 7.47 4.85
CA GLN A 93 8.04 6.17 5.10
C GLN A 93 6.53 6.27 5.30
N PHE A 94 5.81 5.39 4.60
CA PHE A 94 4.36 5.36 4.59
C PHE A 94 3.84 3.93 4.77
N LEU A 95 2.64 3.83 5.35
CA LEU A 95 1.85 2.62 5.40
C LEU A 95 0.54 2.85 4.67
N VAL A 96 0.30 2.08 3.61
CA VAL A 96 -0.96 2.08 2.87
C VAL A 96 -1.77 0.84 3.24
N ILE A 97 -2.97 1.06 3.74
CA ILE A 97 -3.90 0.02 4.19
C ILE A 97 -5.04 -0.06 3.20
N PHE A 98 -5.18 -1.20 2.55
CA PHE A 98 -6.32 -1.55 1.71
C PHE A 98 -7.25 -2.44 2.52
N GLN A 99 -8.51 -2.05 2.62
CA GLN A 99 -9.51 -2.80 3.36
C GLN A 99 -10.77 -2.97 2.52
N ASN A 100 -11.21 -4.22 2.41
CA ASN A 100 -12.46 -4.60 1.79
C ASN A 100 -13.04 -5.80 2.56
N LYS A 101 -14.33 -6.08 2.41
CA LYS A 101 -14.96 -7.29 2.98
C LYS A 101 -14.32 -8.61 2.53
N TYR A 102 -13.60 -8.65 1.41
CA TYR A 102 -12.98 -9.85 0.86
C TYR A 102 -11.47 -9.96 1.10
N PHE A 103 -10.80 -8.86 1.41
CA PHE A 103 -9.36 -8.86 1.68
C PHE A 103 -8.91 -7.63 2.49
N ASN A 104 -7.77 -7.78 3.14
CA ASN A 104 -6.99 -6.69 3.70
C ASN A 104 -5.52 -6.82 3.24
N ALA A 105 -4.89 -5.69 2.94
CA ALA A 105 -3.48 -5.63 2.58
C ALA A 105 -2.83 -4.40 3.20
N ASN A 106 -1.67 -4.59 3.81
CA ASN A 106 -0.84 -3.54 4.39
C ASN A 106 0.46 -3.45 3.59
N ILE A 107 0.73 -2.27 3.02
CA ILE A 107 1.88 -2.01 2.16
C ILE A 107 2.74 -0.94 2.82
N ILE A 108 4.00 -1.27 3.10
CA ILE A 108 4.98 -0.30 3.57
C ILE A 108 5.75 0.21 2.34
N ILE A 109 5.85 1.53 2.22
CA ILE A 109 6.60 2.23 1.18
C ILE A 109 7.63 3.12 1.86
N ALA A 110 8.86 3.10 1.36
CA ALA A 110 9.90 4.07 1.69
C ALA A 110 10.34 4.74 0.38
N GLN A 111 10.23 6.05 0.33
CA GLN A 111 10.60 6.89 -0.82
C GLN A 111 11.53 8.01 -0.38
N ASN A 112 12.37 8.48 -1.30
CA ASN A 112 13.02 9.77 -1.13
C ASN A 112 11.95 10.87 -1.24
N ILE A 113 11.73 11.62 -0.16
CA ILE A 113 10.67 12.61 -0.07
C ILE A 113 10.85 13.81 -1.01
N GLU A 114 12.08 14.09 -1.44
CA GLU A 114 12.39 15.19 -2.36
C GLU A 114 12.19 14.78 -3.82
N THR A 115 12.48 13.52 -4.16
CA THR A 115 12.47 13.04 -5.55
C THR A 115 11.31 12.11 -5.89
N GLY A 116 10.58 11.60 -4.90
CA GLY A 116 9.57 10.55 -5.05
C GLY A 116 10.15 9.16 -5.36
N GLU A 117 11.48 9.02 -5.43
CA GLU A 117 12.12 7.77 -5.83
C GLU A 117 11.90 6.68 -4.79
N LEU A 118 11.38 5.52 -5.22
CA LEU A 118 11.18 4.36 -4.35
C LEU A 118 12.53 3.81 -3.86
N GLN A 119 12.71 3.78 -2.54
CA GLN A 119 13.90 3.20 -1.89
C GLN A 119 13.66 1.77 -1.42
N ALA A 120 12.48 1.50 -0.87
CA ALA A 120 12.08 0.16 -0.44
C ALA A 120 10.56 0.02 -0.43
N SER A 121 10.08 -1.21 -0.57
CA SER A 121 8.66 -1.53 -0.42
C SER A 121 8.46 -2.95 0.06
N SER A 122 7.34 -3.19 0.74
CA SER A 122 6.93 -4.54 1.13
C SER A 122 5.42 -4.63 1.34
N VAL A 123 4.85 -5.79 1.02
CA VAL A 123 3.54 -6.19 1.54
C VAL A 123 3.80 -6.76 2.93
N SER A 124 3.51 -5.98 3.97
CA SER A 124 3.75 -6.38 5.37
C SER A 124 2.68 -7.35 5.87
N GLU A 125 1.46 -7.22 5.36
CA GLU A 125 0.35 -8.12 5.68
C GLU A 125 -0.57 -8.28 4.46
N PHE A 126 -1.04 -9.50 4.25
CA PHE A 126 -2.13 -9.78 3.32
C PHE A 126 -3.01 -10.89 3.89
N ASN A 127 -4.31 -10.69 3.87
CA ASN A 127 -5.30 -11.70 4.24
C ASN A 127 -6.53 -11.60 3.32
N GLY A 128 -7.05 -12.73 2.86
CA GLY A 128 -8.27 -12.81 2.06
C GLY A 128 -8.07 -13.42 0.68
N ASP A 129 -9.00 -13.10 -0.24
CA ASP A 129 -9.02 -13.66 -1.59
C ASP A 129 -8.06 -12.90 -2.53
N LEU A 130 -6.96 -13.56 -2.90
CA LEU A 130 -5.95 -13.05 -3.83
C LEU A 130 -6.53 -12.68 -5.20
N THR A 131 -7.44 -13.51 -5.74
CA THR A 131 -8.00 -13.28 -7.08
C THR A 131 -8.92 -12.06 -7.06
N TYR A 132 -9.73 -11.94 -6.00
CA TYR A 132 -10.55 -10.75 -5.81
C TYR A 132 -9.69 -9.50 -5.64
N ALA A 133 -8.64 -9.55 -4.80
CA ALA A 133 -7.77 -8.41 -4.57
C ALA A 133 -7.08 -7.92 -5.87
N LEU A 134 -6.63 -8.85 -6.72
CA LEU A 134 -6.06 -8.51 -8.03
C LEU A 134 -7.07 -7.86 -8.97
N SER A 135 -8.29 -8.42 -9.05
CA SER A 135 -9.37 -7.82 -9.86
C SER A 135 -9.73 -6.43 -9.35
N TRP A 136 -9.84 -6.28 -8.03
CA TRP A 136 -10.16 -5.01 -7.39
C TRP A 136 -9.07 -3.96 -7.65
N GLY A 137 -7.80 -4.34 -7.52
CA GLY A 137 -6.66 -3.42 -7.76
C GLY A 137 -6.59 -2.97 -9.22
N HIS A 138 -6.93 -3.84 -10.16
CA HIS A 138 -7.03 -3.47 -11.58
C HIS A 138 -8.13 -2.42 -11.82
N ASP A 139 -9.31 -2.63 -11.25
CA ASP A 139 -10.43 -1.68 -11.38
C ASP A 139 -10.16 -0.36 -10.64
N PHE A 140 -9.42 -0.39 -9.52
CA PHE A 140 -9.16 0.77 -8.69
C PHE A 140 -8.31 1.83 -9.41
N ILE A 141 -7.20 1.43 -10.07
CA ILE A 141 -6.35 2.36 -10.84
C ILE A 141 -7.17 3.11 -11.90
N ASN A 142 -7.98 2.37 -12.65
CA ASN A 142 -8.82 2.95 -13.71
C ASN A 142 -9.80 4.02 -13.17
N ARG A 143 -10.19 3.91 -11.89
CA ARG A 143 -11.06 4.89 -11.22
C ARG A 143 -10.29 6.07 -10.66
N VAL A 144 -9.11 5.86 -10.07
CA VAL A 144 -8.26 6.96 -9.58
C VAL A 144 -7.97 7.95 -10.71
N ASP A 145 -7.65 7.44 -11.90
CA ASP A 145 -7.44 8.27 -13.09
C ASP A 145 -8.70 9.06 -13.52
N THR A 146 -9.89 8.55 -13.22
CA THR A 146 -11.17 9.17 -13.67
C THR A 146 -11.74 10.14 -12.64
N GLU A 147 -11.70 9.80 -11.35
CA GLU A 147 -12.32 10.57 -10.27
C GLU A 147 -11.39 11.69 -9.76
N MET A 148 -10.07 11.52 -9.78
CA MET A 148 -9.14 12.59 -9.35
C MET A 148 -9.02 13.72 -10.38
N ILE A 149 -9.24 13.45 -11.68
CA ILE A 149 -9.37 14.51 -12.70
C ILE A 149 -10.62 15.38 -12.44
N THR A 150 -11.60 14.87 -11.70
CA THR A 150 -12.83 15.61 -11.33
C THR A 150 -12.84 16.18 -9.92
N ALA A 151 -11.80 15.90 -9.11
CA ALA A 151 -11.67 16.44 -7.76
C ALA A 151 -10.91 17.78 -7.71
N ASP A 152 -10.72 18.43 -8.87
CA ASP A 152 -10.40 19.86 -8.93
C ASP A 152 -11.68 20.68 -8.73
N ILE A 153 -11.84 21.23 -7.52
CA ILE A 153 -12.26 22.60 -7.12
C ILE A 153 -12.76 22.58 -5.67
#